data_AF-A0A3L6TIG9-F1
#
_entry.id   AF-A0A3L6TIG9-F1
#
_cell.length_a   1.000
_cell.length_b   1.000
_cell.length_c   1.000
_cell.angle_alpha   90.00
_cell.angle_beta   90.00
_cell.angle_gamma   90.00
#
_symmetry.space_group_name_H-M   'P 1'
#
loop_
_entity.id
_entity.type
_entity.pdbx_description
1 polymer ?
#
loop_
_entity_poly.entity_id
_entity_poly.type
_entity_poly.pdbx_seq_one_letter_code
_entity_poly.pdbx_strand_id
1 'polypeptide(L)'
;MEEDSTSINGGPRFCVALFQSGCSNVMLCSSQEKCAKSGLNRANVKLHGCTGSRSNIAAAYAEDDMEALLTRPVQEGELEKTCTEIVSQVLPKSSTFLRNVGLQQTVATPNSIPPQMRELRAQLEAEKEESAGLWQKLQRLEAQAEESEAKSQKQAEEIDILKKATVDTQNLVQQMIAFGQSQATHQTTP
;
A
#
# COMPACT_ATOMS: atom_id res chain seq x y z
N MET A 1 11.74 18.93 -70.10
CA MET A 1 12.40 17.61 -70.16
C MET A 1 13.85 17.87 -69.80
N GLU A 2 14.41 17.46 -68.68
CA GLU A 2 13.98 16.60 -67.58
C GLU A 2 14.54 17.16 -66.26
N GLU A 3 14.00 16.64 -65.17
CA GLU A 3 14.27 16.91 -63.75
C GLU A 3 15.73 16.61 -63.36
N ASP A 4 16.25 17.24 -62.28
CA ASP A 4 16.60 16.44 -61.11
C ASP A 4 16.73 17.29 -59.83
N SER A 5 16.32 16.65 -58.75
CA SER A 5 16.16 17.17 -57.40
C SER A 5 17.43 17.01 -56.57
N THR A 6 17.39 17.68 -55.41
CA THR A 6 17.96 17.23 -54.12
C THR A 6 19.36 17.68 -53.71
N SER A 7 19.37 18.18 -52.47
CA SER A 7 20.31 17.81 -51.40
C SER A 7 21.37 18.85 -51.04
N ILE A 8 20.91 19.82 -50.25
CA ILE A 8 21.72 20.52 -49.25
C ILE A 8 22.17 19.48 -48.22
N ASN A 9 23.46 19.12 -48.21
CA ASN A 9 24.05 18.29 -47.17
C ASN A 9 25.36 18.92 -46.65
N GLY A 10 25.56 18.73 -45.34
CA GLY A 10 26.50 19.44 -44.48
C GLY A 10 28.00 19.22 -44.75
N GLY A 11 28.81 19.97 -43.97
CA GLY A 11 30.27 20.06 -44.09
C GLY A 11 31.07 18.78 -43.78
N PRO A 12 32.39 18.87 -43.45
CA PRO A 12 33.15 20.05 -43.07
C PRO A 12 34.09 20.54 -44.18
N ARG A 13 34.08 21.87 -44.36
CA ARG A 13 35.18 22.60 -44.97
C ARG A 13 36.42 22.42 -44.08
N PHE A 14 37.60 22.45 -44.70
CA PHE A 14 38.96 22.26 -44.15
C PHE A 14 39.51 20.83 -44.18
N CYS A 15 39.94 20.43 -45.38
CA CYS A 15 41.19 19.70 -45.59
C CYS A 15 41.64 19.89 -47.05
N VAL A 16 41.86 21.15 -47.48
CA VAL A 16 42.57 21.41 -48.75
C VAL A 16 43.58 22.55 -48.55
N ALA A 17 44.82 22.19 -48.87
CA ALA A 17 45.94 23.02 -49.29
C ALA A 17 46.61 23.94 -48.27
N LEU A 18 47.76 23.47 -47.76
CA LEU A 18 49.01 24.21 -47.98
C LEU A 18 50.08 23.23 -48.46
N PHE A 19 50.32 23.26 -49.78
CA PHE A 19 51.49 22.68 -50.42
C PHE A 19 52.58 23.76 -50.36
N GLN A 20 53.58 23.60 -49.48
CA GLN A 20 54.95 24.05 -49.73
C GLN A 20 55.88 23.63 -48.58
N SER A 21 57.11 23.29 -48.99
CA SER A 21 58.27 22.96 -48.17
C SER A 21 58.35 21.52 -47.64
N GLY A 22 59.33 20.79 -48.18
CA GLY A 22 59.60 19.40 -47.87
C GLY A 22 59.93 19.17 -46.41
N CYS A 23 59.21 18.22 -45.81
CA CYS A 23 59.60 17.26 -44.77
C CYS A 23 58.34 16.47 -44.40
N SER A 24 58.47 15.16 -44.14
CA SER A 24 57.50 14.31 -43.39
C SER A 24 56.40 13.56 -44.16
N ASN A 25 56.76 12.73 -45.14
CA ASN A 25 55.81 11.78 -45.78
C ASN A 25 55.47 10.52 -44.97
N VAL A 26 55.98 10.34 -43.75
CA VAL A 26 55.71 9.14 -42.92
C VAL A 26 54.64 9.40 -41.83
N MET A 27 54.42 10.66 -41.43
CA MET A 27 53.49 11.00 -40.33
C MET A 27 52.05 11.27 -40.78
N LEU A 28 51.83 11.61 -42.06
CA LEU A 28 50.48 11.86 -42.59
C LEU A 28 49.66 10.56 -42.78
N CYS A 29 50.28 9.47 -43.23
CA CYS A 29 49.57 8.19 -43.48
C CYS A 29 49.00 7.57 -42.20
N SER A 30 49.74 7.63 -41.08
CA SER A 30 49.27 7.06 -39.80
C SER A 30 48.02 7.78 -39.26
N SER A 31 47.94 9.09 -39.48
CA SER A 31 46.81 9.91 -39.01
C SER A 31 45.55 9.66 -39.84
N GLN A 32 45.69 9.45 -41.16
CA GLN A 32 44.56 9.16 -42.04
C GLN A 32 43.94 7.80 -41.73
N GLU A 33 44.76 6.77 -41.45
CA GLU A 33 44.30 5.44 -41.05
C GLU A 33 43.63 5.44 -39.67
N LYS A 34 44.19 6.18 -38.70
CA LYS A 34 43.57 6.39 -37.39
C LYS A 34 42.24 7.14 -37.49
N CYS A 35 42.15 8.13 -38.38
CA CYS A 35 40.92 8.88 -38.62
C CYS A 35 39.82 8.00 -39.25
N ALA A 36 40.18 7.18 -40.24
CA ALA A 36 39.26 6.21 -40.84
C ALA A 36 38.77 5.15 -39.82
N LYS A 37 39.68 4.61 -39.00
CA LYS A 37 39.34 3.68 -37.92
C LYS A 37 38.47 4.34 -36.83
N SER A 38 38.75 5.59 -36.47
CA SER A 38 37.92 6.37 -35.53
C SER A 38 36.51 6.63 -36.09
N GLY A 39 36.38 6.88 -37.39
CA GLY A 39 35.09 7.03 -38.07
C GLY A 39 34.26 5.74 -38.04
N LEU A 40 34.89 4.59 -38.34
CA LEU A 40 34.23 3.28 -38.24
C LEU A 40 33.83 2.95 -36.79
N ASN A 41 34.70 3.28 -35.84
CA ASN A 41 34.42 3.10 -34.41
C ASN A 41 33.26 4.00 -33.97
N ARG A 42 33.20 5.26 -34.44
CA ARG A 42 32.08 6.18 -34.20
C ARG A 42 30.76 5.63 -34.74
N ALA A 43 30.78 4.96 -35.89
CA ALA A 43 29.59 4.32 -36.47
C ALA A 43 29.11 3.10 -35.66
N ASN A 44 30.00 2.44 -34.92
CA ASN A 44 29.70 1.27 -34.09
C ASN A 44 29.41 1.60 -32.61
N VAL A 45 29.58 2.86 -32.16
CA VAL A 45 29.23 3.28 -30.80
C VAL A 45 27.71 3.41 -30.68
N LYS A 46 27.07 2.38 -30.12
CA LYS A 46 25.61 2.36 -29.88
C LYS A 46 25.15 3.28 -28.74
N LEU A 47 26.00 3.60 -27.77
CA LEU A 47 25.67 4.44 -26.61
C LEU A 47 26.84 5.38 -26.30
N HIS A 48 26.60 6.69 -26.39
CA HIS A 48 27.58 7.70 -26.01
C HIS A 48 27.52 7.98 -24.50
N GLY A 49 28.69 8.16 -23.89
CA GLY A 49 28.83 8.46 -22.46
C GLY A 49 27.94 9.62 -22.00
N CYS A 50 27.30 9.43 -20.85
CA CYS A 50 26.27 10.28 -20.28
C CYS A 50 26.84 11.59 -19.72
N THR A 51 27.06 12.58 -20.59
CA THR A 51 27.14 13.98 -20.15
C THR A 51 26.81 14.91 -21.33
N GLY A 52 25.81 15.77 -21.15
CA GLY A 52 25.29 16.69 -22.17
C GLY A 52 23.99 16.22 -22.84
N SER A 53 23.50 16.96 -23.84
CA SER A 53 22.19 16.81 -24.53
C SER A 53 21.83 15.41 -25.03
N ARG A 54 22.79 14.49 -25.07
CA ARG A 54 22.61 13.07 -25.44
C ARG A 54 22.01 12.22 -24.31
N SER A 55 21.95 12.74 -23.07
CA SER A 55 21.22 12.09 -21.96
C SER A 55 19.70 12.09 -22.18
N ASN A 56 19.15 13.11 -22.84
CA ASN A 56 17.71 13.25 -23.04
C ASN A 56 17.14 12.19 -23.99
N ILE A 57 17.89 11.84 -25.04
CA ILE A 57 17.47 10.83 -26.00
C ILE A 57 17.39 9.46 -25.34
N ALA A 58 18.37 9.10 -24.50
CA ALA A 58 18.36 7.84 -23.76
C ALA A 58 17.23 7.78 -22.71
N ALA A 59 16.89 8.91 -22.08
CA ALA A 59 15.77 8.99 -21.15
C ALA A 59 14.42 8.79 -21.87
N ALA A 60 14.22 9.44 -23.03
CA ALA A 60 13.01 9.28 -23.84
C ALA A 60 12.77 7.82 -24.24
N TYR A 61 13.81 7.10 -24.70
CA TYR A 61 13.68 5.68 -25.01
C TYR A 61 13.34 4.81 -23.78
N ALA A 62 13.85 5.16 -22.61
CA ALA A 62 13.55 4.42 -21.38
C ALA A 62 12.11 4.67 -20.89
N GLU A 63 11.57 5.87 -21.11
CA GLU A 63 10.16 6.20 -20.85
C GLU A 63 9.24 5.43 -21.80
N ASP A 64 9.54 5.46 -23.10
CA ASP A 64 8.78 4.71 -24.12
C ASP A 64 8.79 3.19 -23.85
N ASP A 65 9.95 2.63 -23.48
CA ASP A 65 10.07 1.21 -23.11
C ASP A 65 9.23 0.85 -21.88
N MET A 66 9.16 1.75 -20.89
CA MET A 66 8.34 1.55 -19.69
C MET A 66 6.85 1.61 -20.02
N GLU A 67 6.42 2.59 -20.83
CA GLU A 67 5.03 2.75 -21.25
C GLU A 67 4.56 1.56 -22.09
N ALA A 68 5.40 1.06 -23.01
CA ALA A 68 5.10 -0.13 -23.80
C ALA A 68 4.92 -1.40 -22.95
N LEU A 69 5.66 -1.52 -21.84
CA LEU A 69 5.53 -2.66 -20.91
C LEU A 69 4.29 -2.55 -20.02
N LEU A 70 3.88 -1.34 -19.64
CA LEU A 70 2.67 -1.08 -18.85
C LEU A 70 1.39 -1.27 -19.66
N THR A 71 1.40 -0.88 -20.93
CA THR A 71 0.23 -0.94 -21.82
C THR A 71 0.06 -2.31 -22.50
N ARG A 72 1.01 -3.23 -22.30
CA ARG A 72 0.94 -4.58 -22.86
C ARG A 72 -0.24 -5.36 -22.25
N PRO A 73 -1.14 -5.92 -23.07
CA PRO A 73 -2.23 -6.74 -22.55
C PRO A 73 -1.66 -7.97 -21.84
N VAL A 74 -2.12 -8.19 -20.61
CA VAL A 74 -1.77 -9.36 -19.80
C VAL A 74 -2.42 -10.58 -20.47
N GLN A 75 -1.63 -11.58 -20.84
CA GLN A 75 -2.16 -12.81 -21.42
C GLN A 75 -2.96 -13.58 -20.36
N GLU A 76 -4.04 -14.24 -20.79
CA GLU A 76 -4.92 -14.98 -19.89
C GLU A 76 -4.13 -16.06 -19.13
N GLY A 77 -4.04 -15.89 -17.80
CA GLY A 77 -3.26 -16.76 -16.90
C GLY A 77 -1.89 -16.23 -16.47
N GLU A 78 -1.42 -15.10 -17.00
CA GLU A 78 -0.18 -14.42 -16.55
C GLU A 78 -0.49 -13.39 -15.46
N LEU A 79 0.37 -13.28 -14.45
CA LEU A 79 0.24 -12.24 -13.41
C LEU A 79 0.71 -10.89 -13.99
N GLU A 80 -0.07 -9.83 -13.73
CA GLU A 80 0.33 -8.47 -14.11
C GLU A 80 1.68 -8.11 -13.49
N LYS A 81 2.60 -7.61 -14.32
CA LYS A 81 3.94 -7.23 -13.87
C LYS A 81 3.84 -6.03 -12.93
N THR A 82 4.54 -6.11 -11.80
CA THR A 82 4.65 -4.98 -10.88
C THR A 82 5.52 -3.88 -11.48
N CYS A 83 5.31 -2.62 -11.08
CA CYS A 83 6.12 -1.50 -11.54
C CYS A 83 7.63 -1.72 -11.29
N THR A 84 8.00 -2.37 -10.19
CA THR A 84 9.40 -2.71 -9.88
C THR A 84 9.99 -3.69 -10.89
N GLU A 85 9.23 -4.70 -11.31
CA GLU A 85 9.67 -5.68 -12.32
C GLU A 85 9.80 -5.05 -13.71
N ILE A 86 8.90 -4.12 -14.04
CA ILE A 86 8.96 -3.34 -15.29
C ILE A 86 10.22 -2.47 -15.29
N VAL A 87 10.45 -1.70 -14.22
CA VAL A 87 11.67 -0.88 -14.07
C VAL A 87 12.91 -1.76 -14.13
N SER A 88 12.90 -2.96 -13.53
CA SER A 88 14.03 -3.90 -13.61
C SER A 88 14.33 -4.41 -15.02
N GLN A 89 13.33 -4.43 -15.91
CA GLN A 89 13.48 -4.84 -17.30
C GLN A 89 14.01 -3.72 -18.19
N VAL A 90 13.58 -2.47 -17.95
CA VAL A 90 14.03 -1.28 -18.69
C VAL A 90 15.47 -0.91 -18.33
N LEU A 91 15.85 -1.10 -17.07
CA LEU A 91 17.21 -0.79 -16.62
C LEU A 91 18.25 -1.75 -17.18
N PRO A 92 19.48 -1.27 -17.46
CA PRO A 92 20.59 -2.16 -17.77
C PRO A 92 20.79 -3.21 -16.67
N LYS A 93 21.16 -4.44 -17.04
CA LYS A 93 21.37 -5.55 -16.08
C LYS A 93 22.42 -5.26 -15.00
N SER A 94 23.32 -4.31 -15.25
CA SER A 94 24.34 -3.85 -14.30
C SER A 94 23.87 -2.70 -13.41
N SER A 95 22.64 -2.21 -13.58
CA SER A 95 22.09 -1.09 -12.82
C SER A 95 21.90 -1.46 -11.36
N THR A 96 22.37 -0.59 -10.46
CA THR A 96 22.15 -0.69 -9.01
C THR A 96 20.97 0.15 -8.54
N PHE A 97 20.23 0.80 -9.45
CA PHE A 97 19.17 1.75 -9.11
C PHE A 97 18.14 1.17 -8.14
N LEU A 98 17.51 0.03 -8.48
CA LEU A 98 16.49 -0.60 -7.63
C LEU A 98 17.03 -1.00 -6.25
N ARG A 99 18.30 -1.41 -6.18
CA ARG A 99 18.97 -1.69 -4.92
C ARG A 99 19.16 -0.41 -4.10
N ASN A 100 19.60 0.67 -4.74
CA ASN A 100 19.85 1.96 -4.07
C ASN A 100 18.57 2.62 -3.56
N VAL A 101 17.44 2.45 -4.28
CA VAL A 101 16.12 2.94 -3.84
C VAL A 101 15.39 1.97 -2.91
N GLY A 102 16.03 0.86 -2.52
CA GLY A 102 15.46 -0.12 -1.58
C GLY A 102 14.34 -1.00 -2.15
N LEU A 103 14.10 -0.95 -3.47
CA LEU A 103 13.07 -1.75 -4.15
C LEU A 103 13.55 -3.14 -4.57
N GLN A 104 14.86 -3.34 -4.67
CA GLN A 104 15.47 -4.66 -4.85
C GLN A 104 16.26 -5.01 -3.60
N GLN A 105 15.73 -5.95 -2.81
CA GLN A 105 16.50 -6.52 -1.72
C GLN A 105 17.71 -7.26 -2.30
N THR A 106 18.90 -6.96 -1.79
CA THR A 106 20.05 -7.88 -1.92
C THR A 106 19.55 -9.26 -1.55
N VAL A 107 19.78 -10.25 -2.41
CA VAL A 107 19.37 -11.64 -2.18
C VAL A 107 20.04 -12.15 -0.90
N ALA A 108 19.44 -11.84 0.25
CA ALA A 108 19.49 -12.71 1.40
C ALA A 108 18.72 -13.96 0.98
N THR A 109 19.26 -15.12 1.35
CA THR A 109 18.72 -16.44 1.04
C THR A 109 17.18 -16.46 1.07
N PRO A 110 16.49 -17.08 0.09
CA PRO A 110 15.04 -17.00 -0.12
C PRO A 110 14.15 -17.45 1.05
N ASN A 111 14.72 -17.88 2.17
CA ASN A 111 14.02 -18.47 3.31
C ASN A 111 14.28 -17.79 4.66
N SER A 112 15.03 -16.70 4.73
CA SER A 112 15.33 -16.06 6.02
C SER A 112 14.46 -14.83 6.25
N ILE A 113 13.24 -15.05 6.80
CA ILE A 113 12.49 -13.96 7.43
C ILE A 113 13.37 -13.38 8.54
N PRO A 114 13.68 -12.07 8.53
CA PRO A 114 14.51 -11.46 9.56
C PRO A 114 13.95 -11.78 10.96
N PRO A 115 14.80 -12.06 11.97
CA PRO A 115 14.35 -12.38 13.32
C PRO A 115 13.32 -11.37 13.86
N GLN A 116 13.51 -10.09 13.56
CA GLN A 116 12.58 -9.01 13.91
C GLN A 116 11.19 -9.19 13.30
N MET A 117 11.08 -9.59 12.04
CA MET A 117 9.79 -9.78 11.37
C MET A 117 9.07 -11.04 11.87
N ARG A 118 9.83 -12.08 12.27
CA ARG A 118 9.28 -13.26 12.92
C ARG A 118 8.71 -12.93 14.29
N GLU A 119 9.46 -12.17 15.09
CA GLU A 119 9.04 -11.71 16.41
C GLU A 119 7.78 -10.85 16.33
N LEU A 120 7.74 -9.86 15.43
CA LEU A 120 6.56 -9.03 15.22
C LEU A 120 5.32 -9.83 14.81
N ARG A 121 5.48 -10.87 13.97
CA ARG A 121 4.38 -11.77 13.63
C ARG A 121 3.90 -12.55 14.85
N ALA A 122 4.80 -13.05 15.69
CA ALA A 122 4.43 -13.76 16.91
C ALA A 122 3.67 -12.85 17.89
N GLN A 123 4.13 -11.61 18.06
CA GLN A 123 3.44 -10.62 18.90
C GLN A 123 2.04 -10.28 18.38
N LEU A 124 1.90 -10.08 17.07
CA LEU A 124 0.61 -9.81 16.45
C LEU A 124 -0.39 -10.95 16.69
N GLU A 125 0.04 -12.20 16.52
CA GLU A 125 -0.84 -13.35 16.75
C GLU A 125 -1.18 -13.53 18.24
N ALA A 126 -0.23 -13.28 19.15
CA ALA A 126 -0.49 -13.28 20.58
C ALA A 126 -1.51 -12.20 20.99
N GLU A 127 -1.39 -10.98 20.45
CA GLU A 127 -2.32 -9.88 20.71
C GLU A 127 -3.72 -10.16 20.14
N LYS A 128 -3.81 -10.81 18.96
CA LYS A 128 -5.10 -11.25 18.40
C LYS A 128 -5.80 -12.26 19.30
N GLU A 129 -5.05 -13.24 19.81
CA GLU A 129 -5.61 -14.24 20.72
C GLU A 129 -6.04 -13.60 22.05
N GLU A 130 -5.24 -12.68 22.60
CA GLU A 130 -5.62 -11.91 23.79
C GLU A 130 -6.89 -11.09 23.54
N SER A 131 -6.96 -10.38 22.41
CA SER A 131 -8.13 -9.60 22.02
C SER A 131 -9.38 -10.46 21.91
N ALA A 132 -9.28 -11.65 21.29
CA ALA A 132 -10.37 -12.60 21.21
C ALA A 132 -10.83 -13.07 22.60
N GLY A 133 -9.88 -13.34 23.51
CA GLY A 133 -10.18 -13.69 24.90
C GLY A 133 -10.89 -12.57 25.67
N LEU A 134 -10.46 -11.32 25.48
CA LEU A 134 -11.09 -10.15 26.09
C LEU A 134 -12.50 -9.93 25.56
N TRP A 135 -12.72 -10.06 24.25
CA TRP A 135 -14.04 -9.97 23.63
C TRP A 135 -15.01 -11.01 24.18
N GLN A 136 -14.56 -12.27 24.33
CA GLN A 136 -15.39 -13.32 24.93
C GLN A 136 -15.76 -13.00 26.38
N LYS A 137 -14.82 -12.43 27.16
CA LYS A 137 -15.08 -12.02 28.54
C LYS A 137 -16.08 -10.87 28.62
N LEU A 138 -16.00 -9.90 27.70
CA LEU A 138 -16.95 -8.79 27.62
C LEU A 138 -18.37 -9.30 27.34
N GLN A 139 -18.55 -10.16 26.34
CA GLN A 139 -19.86 -10.73 26.03
C GLN A 139 -20.47 -11.51 27.20
N ARG A 140 -19.63 -12.25 27.94
CA ARG A 140 -20.10 -12.97 29.15
C ARG A 140 -20.55 -12.01 30.24
N LEU A 141 -19.79 -10.94 30.49
CA LEU A 141 -20.14 -9.95 31.50
C LEU A 141 -21.39 -9.17 31.12
N GLU A 142 -21.56 -8.85 29.84
CA GLU A 142 -22.75 -8.21 29.31
C GLU A 142 -24.00 -9.09 29.52
N ALA A 143 -23.95 -10.36 29.12
CA ALA A 143 -25.05 -11.29 29.36
C ALA A 143 -25.39 -11.46 30.84
N GLN A 144 -24.36 -11.50 31.71
CA GLN A 144 -24.57 -11.58 33.16
C GLN A 144 -25.20 -10.30 33.73
N ALA A 145 -24.82 -9.13 33.20
CA ALA A 145 -25.40 -7.85 33.60
C ALA A 145 -26.87 -7.76 33.19
N GLU A 146 -27.20 -8.14 31.96
CA GLU A 146 -28.60 -8.20 31.47
C GLU A 146 -29.45 -9.17 32.31
N GLU A 147 -28.93 -10.36 32.60
CA GLU A 147 -29.63 -11.33 33.44
C GLU A 147 -29.85 -10.80 34.87
N SER A 148 -28.84 -10.13 35.44
CA SER A 148 -28.94 -9.51 36.76
C SER A 148 -29.96 -8.37 36.78
N GLU A 149 -29.98 -7.54 35.74
CA GLU A 149 -30.95 -6.45 35.60
C GLU A 149 -32.37 -6.99 35.47
N ALA A 150 -32.60 -7.99 34.62
CA ALA A 150 -33.91 -8.62 34.46
C ALA A 150 -34.41 -9.26 35.77
N LYS A 151 -33.52 -9.91 36.53
CA LYS A 151 -33.85 -10.44 37.86
C LYS A 151 -34.22 -9.32 38.83
N SER A 152 -33.48 -8.22 38.83
CA SER A 152 -33.75 -7.08 39.70
C SER A 152 -35.07 -6.40 39.34
N GLN A 153 -35.39 -6.25 38.06
CA GLN A 153 -36.67 -5.70 37.60
C GLN A 153 -37.84 -6.59 38.05
N LYS A 154 -37.74 -7.91 37.86
CA LYS A 154 -38.76 -8.86 38.31
C LYS A 154 -38.96 -8.81 39.82
N GLN A 155 -37.88 -8.75 40.60
CA GLN A 155 -37.97 -8.59 42.05
C GLN A 155 -38.64 -7.28 42.46
N ALA A 156 -38.37 -6.18 41.74
CA ALA A 156 -39.01 -4.90 42.00
C ALA A 156 -40.53 -4.94 41.74
N GLU A 157 -40.96 -5.61 40.67
CA GLU A 157 -42.38 -5.83 40.37
C GLU A 157 -43.08 -6.67 41.45
N GLU A 158 -42.47 -7.78 41.88
CA GLU A 158 -43.01 -8.61 42.95
C GLU A 158 -43.17 -7.83 44.26
N ILE A 159 -42.20 -6.98 44.60
CA ILE A 159 -42.27 -6.10 45.79
C ILE A 159 -43.43 -5.11 45.66
N ASP A 160 -43.66 -4.53 44.48
CA ASP A 160 -44.76 -3.59 44.26
C ASP A 160 -46.13 -4.26 44.42
N ILE A 161 -46.30 -5.45 43.83
CA ILE A 161 -47.53 -6.25 43.98
C ILE A 161 -47.80 -6.57 45.45
N LEU A 162 -46.78 -7.01 46.19
CA LEU A 162 -46.91 -7.32 47.61
C LEU A 162 -47.24 -6.08 48.45
N LYS A 163 -46.64 -4.93 48.15
CA LYS A 163 -46.98 -3.66 48.81
C LYS A 163 -48.43 -3.27 48.55
N LYS A 164 -48.90 -3.37 47.31
CA LYS A 164 -50.30 -3.08 46.96
C LYS A 164 -51.25 -4.00 47.72
N ALA A 165 -50.99 -5.31 47.75
CA ALA A 165 -51.81 -6.26 48.49
C ALA A 165 -51.83 -5.97 50.01
N THR A 166 -50.70 -5.51 50.56
CA THR A 166 -50.60 -5.09 51.96
C THR A 166 -51.48 -3.89 52.25
N VAL A 167 -51.45 -2.85 51.39
CA VAL A 167 -52.30 -1.65 51.51
C VAL A 167 -53.78 -2.01 51.36
N ASP A 168 -54.14 -2.82 50.37
CA ASP A 168 -55.53 -3.27 50.16
C ASP A 168 -56.07 -4.04 51.39
N THR A 169 -55.24 -4.89 51.99
CA THR A 169 -55.59 -5.62 53.23
C THR A 169 -55.75 -4.68 54.42
N GLN A 170 -54.86 -3.70 54.58
CA GLN A 170 -54.96 -2.70 55.65
C GLN A 170 -56.24 -1.87 55.52
N ASN A 171 -56.60 -1.46 54.30
CA ASN A 171 -57.83 -0.72 54.03
C ASN A 171 -59.08 -1.55 54.38
N LEU A 172 -59.11 -2.84 54.00
CA LEU A 172 -60.21 -3.74 54.34
C LEU A 172 -60.39 -3.88 55.86
N VAL A 173 -59.28 -4.08 56.59
CA VAL A 173 -59.32 -4.19 58.06
C VAL A 173 -59.88 -2.91 58.68
N GLN A 174 -59.45 -1.72 58.23
CA GLN A 174 -59.99 -0.45 58.71
C GLN A 174 -61.49 -0.31 58.43
N GLN A 175 -61.96 -0.71 57.25
CA GLN A 175 -63.38 -0.68 56.90
C GLN A 175 -64.22 -1.61 57.78
N MET A 176 -63.72 -2.82 58.07
CA MET A 176 -64.40 -3.76 58.98
C MET A 176 -64.50 -3.20 60.40
N ILE A 177 -63.44 -2.57 60.90
CA ILE A 177 -63.45 -1.93 62.23
C ILE A 177 -64.49 -0.81 62.29
N ALA A 178 -64.51 0.09 61.30
CA ALA A 178 -65.46 1.20 61.23
C ALA A 178 -66.93 0.72 61.13
N PHE A 179 -67.17 -0.33 60.35
CA PHE A 179 -68.49 -0.95 60.23
C PHE A 179 -68.97 -1.55 61.55
N GLY A 180 -68.11 -2.28 62.26
CA GLY A 180 -68.43 -2.85 63.58
C GLY A 180 -68.75 -1.77 64.63
N GLN A 181 -67.99 -0.67 64.63
CA GLN A 181 -68.25 0.48 65.51
C GLN A 181 -69.62 1.13 65.24
N SER A 182 -70.01 1.24 63.97
CA SER A 182 -71.30 1.83 63.57
C SER A 182 -72.51 0.99 64.04
N GLN A 183 -72.38 -0.34 64.10
CA GLN A 183 -73.45 -1.19 64.63
C GLN A 183 -73.59 -1.10 66.16
N ALA A 184 -72.48 -0.91 66.89
CA ALA A 184 -72.49 -0.79 68.34
C ALA A 184 -73.17 0.51 68.83
N THR A 185 -73.09 1.59 68.06
CA THR A 185 -73.72 2.88 68.42
C THR A 185 -75.24 2.89 68.25
N HIS A 186 -75.81 2.03 67.39
CA HIS A 186 -77.27 1.93 67.21
C HIS A 186 -78.00 1.10 68.29
N GLN A 187 -77.28 0.27 69.06
CA GLN A 187 -77.87 -0.48 70.19
C GLN A 187 -77.76 0.24 71.55
N THR A 188 -77.11 1.41 71.59
CA THR A 188 -76.89 2.18 72.82
C THR A 188 -77.49 3.58 72.69
N THR A 189 -78.80 3.68 72.54
CA THR A 189 -79.54 4.93 72.81
C THR A 189 -80.88 4.53 73.44
N PRO A 190 -81.15 4.93 74.70
CA PRO A 190 -82.36 4.56 75.43
C PRO A 190 -83.64 5.17 74.85
#